data_AF-A0A2N2ML20-F1
#
_entry.id   AF-A0A2N2ML20-F1
#
_cell.length_a   1.000
_cell.length_b   1.000
_cell.length_c   1.000
_cell.angle_alpha   90.00
_cell.angle_beta   90.00
_cell.angle_gamma   90.00
#
_symmetry.space_group_name_H-M   'P 1'
#
loop_
_entity.id
_entity.type
_entity.pdbx_description
1 polymer ?
#
loop_
_entity_poly.entity_id
_entity_poly.type
_entity_poly.pdbx_seq_one_letter_code
_entity_poly.pdbx_strand_id
1 'polypeptide(L)'
;GAFPQRLLWASTGTKDPDASDVLYVTNLVAPYTVNTIPENTLLAFADHGETGEPMPDNTKSADQILKQFEDISVNYLQLAGQLQKEGAEAFNKSWDNLINSIATKRNQL
;
A
#
# COMPACT_ATOMS: atom_id res chain seq x y z
N GLY A 1 21.39 21.52 -3.87
CA GLY A 1 21.30 21.04 -2.48
C GLY A 1 20.83 19.59 -2.47
N ALA A 2 20.74 18.94 -1.29
CA ALA A 2 20.27 17.56 -1.17
C ALA A 2 18.77 17.42 -1.49
N PHE A 3 18.37 16.30 -2.09
CA PHE A 3 16.97 15.99 -2.37
C PHE A 3 16.35 15.23 -1.19
N PRO A 4 15.15 15.60 -0.71
CA PRO A 4 14.50 14.89 0.39
C PRO A 4 14.02 13.50 -0.07
N GLN A 5 13.98 12.56 0.88
CA GLN A 5 13.28 11.30 0.67
C GLN A 5 11.78 11.57 0.53
N ARG A 6 11.16 11.02 -0.52
CA ARG A 6 9.72 11.14 -0.76
C ARG A 6 9.00 9.95 -0.14
N LEU A 7 7.84 10.20 0.45
CA LEU A 7 6.93 9.14 0.87
C LEU A 7 6.42 8.38 -0.36
N LEU A 8 6.38 7.05 -0.27
CA LEU A 8 5.87 6.19 -1.33
C LEU A 8 4.71 5.35 -0.79
N TRP A 9 3.55 5.47 -1.43
CA TRP A 9 2.40 4.61 -1.22
C TRP A 9 2.56 3.33 -2.03
N ALA A 10 2.58 2.19 -1.34
CA ALA A 10 2.63 0.86 -1.96
C ALA A 10 1.37 0.07 -1.61
N SER A 11 1.12 -1.01 -2.35
CA SER A 11 -0.06 -1.86 -2.16
C SER A 11 -1.40 -1.11 -2.32
N THR A 12 -1.46 -0.16 -3.25
CA THR A 12 -2.62 0.73 -3.48
C THR A 12 -3.66 0.17 -4.45
N GLY A 13 -3.66 -1.15 -4.68
CA GLY A 13 -4.78 -1.82 -5.34
C GLY A 13 -5.83 -2.23 -4.31
N THR A 14 -7.06 -1.73 -4.47
CA THR A 14 -8.20 -2.05 -3.60
C THR A 14 -8.43 -3.56 -3.53
N LYS A 15 -8.65 -4.08 -2.32
CA LYS A 15 -8.86 -5.52 -2.05
C LYS A 15 -10.30 -5.87 -1.73
N ASP A 16 -11.07 -4.89 -1.26
CA ASP A 16 -12.49 -5.03 -0.99
C ASP A 16 -13.28 -4.81 -2.29
N PRO A 17 -14.05 -5.81 -2.77
CA PRO A 17 -14.83 -5.68 -4.00
C PRO A 17 -15.97 -4.66 -3.91
N ASP A 18 -16.41 -4.30 -2.70
CA ASP A 18 -17.46 -3.29 -2.49
C ASP A 18 -16.90 -1.87 -2.44
N ALA A 19 -15.58 -1.73 -2.35
CA ALA A 19 -14.88 -0.46 -2.41
C ALA A 19 -14.46 -0.11 -3.84
N SER A 20 -14.32 1.20 -4.11
CA SER A 20 -13.83 1.68 -5.39
C SER A 20 -12.45 1.10 -5.72
N ASP A 21 -12.28 0.56 -6.93
CA ASP A 21 -11.00 0.07 -7.47
C ASP A 21 -9.93 1.17 -7.64
N VAL A 22 -10.33 2.45 -7.54
CA VAL A 22 -9.46 3.64 -7.56
C VAL A 22 -9.33 4.35 -6.20
N LEU A 23 -9.85 3.75 -5.13
CA LEU A 23 -9.93 4.35 -3.78
C LEU A 23 -8.61 4.97 -3.32
N TYR A 24 -7.52 4.20 -3.30
CA TYR A 24 -6.25 4.67 -2.76
C TYR A 24 -5.57 5.71 -3.65
N VAL A 25 -5.66 5.56 -4.98
CA VAL A 25 -5.03 6.52 -5.92
C VAL A 25 -5.70 7.88 -5.80
N THR A 26 -7.04 7.89 -5.67
CA THR A 26 -7.84 9.12 -5.53
C THR A 26 -7.56 9.84 -4.21
N ASN A 27 -7.47 9.12 -3.10
CA ASN A 27 -7.45 9.73 -1.76
C ASN A 27 -6.04 9.97 -1.19
N LEU A 28 -4.98 9.45 -1.82
CA LEU A 28 -3.59 9.60 -1.34
C LEU A 28 -2.76 10.60 -2.15
N VAL A 29 -3.41 11.46 -2.94
CA VAL A 29 -2.76 12.52 -3.70
C VAL A 29 -2.23 13.58 -2.72
N ALA A 30 -0.91 13.72 -2.63
CA ALA A 30 -0.27 14.74 -1.79
C ALA A 30 1.05 15.25 -2.40
N PRO A 31 1.44 16.51 -2.16
CA PRO A 31 2.73 17.04 -2.62
C PRO A 31 3.91 16.18 -2.18
N TYR A 32 4.92 16.06 -3.05
CA TYR A 32 6.17 15.34 -2.78
C TYR A 32 6.01 13.85 -2.39
N THR A 33 4.94 13.20 -2.86
CA THR A 33 4.73 11.76 -2.68
C THR A 33 4.84 11.00 -4.01
N VAL A 34 4.97 9.68 -3.92
CA VAL A 34 4.94 8.73 -5.04
C VAL A 34 3.90 7.67 -4.73
N ASN A 35 3.20 7.16 -5.73
CA ASN A 35 2.34 5.99 -5.60
C ASN A 35 2.80 4.92 -6.60
N THR A 36 3.11 3.71 -6.10
CA THR A 36 3.41 2.55 -6.95
C THR A 36 2.11 1.79 -7.18
N ILE A 37 1.53 1.98 -8.36
CA ILE A 37 0.17 1.53 -8.70
C ILE A 37 0.25 0.20 -9.47
N PRO A 38 -0.49 -0.85 -9.06
CA PRO A 38 -0.67 -2.06 -9.88
C PRO A 38 -1.31 -1.73 -11.23
N GLU A 39 -0.94 -2.44 -12.30
CA GLU A 39 -1.42 -2.14 -13.67
C GLU A 39 -2.95 -2.09 -13.78
N ASN A 40 -3.66 -3.03 -13.16
CA ASN A 40 -5.12 -3.03 -13.17
C ASN A 40 -5.73 -1.77 -12.52
N THR A 41 -5.17 -1.33 -11.39
CA THR A 41 -5.59 -0.08 -10.71
C THR A 41 -5.22 1.15 -11.53
N LEU A 42 -4.07 1.14 -12.23
CA LEU A 42 -3.68 2.22 -13.14
C LEU A 42 -4.66 2.34 -14.31
N LEU A 43 -5.05 1.22 -14.91
CA LEU A 43 -6.02 1.18 -16.00
C LEU A 43 -7.41 1.63 -15.54
N ALA A 44 -7.86 1.18 -14.35
CA ALA A 44 -9.10 1.65 -13.75
C ALA A 44 -9.08 3.17 -13.51
N PHE A 45 -7.97 3.69 -12.96
CA PHE A 45 -7.81 5.12 -12.74
C PHE A 45 -7.78 5.91 -14.05
N ALA A 46 -7.19 5.36 -15.12
CA ALA A 46 -7.19 5.99 -16.44
C ALA A 46 -8.58 5.99 -17.11
N ASP A 47 -9.42 4.99 -16.82
CA ASP A 47 -10.78 4.87 -17.36
C ASP A 47 -11.76 5.83 -16.66
N HIS A 48 -11.77 5.83 -15.33
CA HIS A 48 -12.81 6.52 -14.55
C HIS A 48 -12.29 7.24 -13.29
N GLY A 49 -10.98 7.29 -13.08
CA GLY A 49 -10.38 7.98 -11.94
C GLY A 49 -10.40 9.50 -12.08
N GLU A 50 -10.68 10.19 -10.97
CA GLU A 50 -10.58 11.65 -10.88
C GLU A 50 -9.67 12.02 -9.70
N THR A 51 -8.79 13.00 -9.90
CA THR A 51 -8.05 13.59 -8.78
C THR A 51 -8.92 14.67 -8.15
N GLY A 52 -9.29 14.50 -6.88
CA GLY A 52 -9.84 15.57 -6.06
C GLY A 52 -8.77 16.58 -5.62
N GLU A 53 -9.10 17.37 -4.61
CA GLU A 53 -8.12 18.22 -3.94
C GLU A 53 -7.03 17.35 -3.26
N PRO A 54 -5.75 17.77 -3.31
CA PRO A 54 -4.70 17.08 -2.57
C PRO A 54 -5.02 16.97 -1.08
N MET A 55 -4.58 15.87 -0.47
CA MET A 55 -4.70 15.64 0.97
C MET A 55 -4.14 16.84 1.74
N PRO A 56 -4.90 17.37 2.73
CA PRO A 56 -4.43 18.49 3.53
C PRO A 56 -3.25 18.07 4.41
N ASP A 57 -2.36 19.01 4.70
CA ASP A 57 -1.24 18.85 5.66
C ASP A 57 -1.70 18.82 7.14
N ASN A 58 -2.99 18.54 7.37
CA ASN A 58 -3.58 18.48 8.70
C ASN A 58 -4.05 17.06 9.00
N THR A 59 -3.48 16.45 10.05
CA THR A 59 -3.75 15.06 10.44
C THR A 59 -4.91 14.92 11.43
N LYS A 60 -5.53 16.01 11.90
CA LYS A 60 -6.51 15.96 13.00
C LYS A 60 -7.64 14.95 12.79
N SER A 61 -8.16 14.82 11.57
CA SER A 61 -9.20 13.83 11.25
C SER A 61 -8.67 12.39 11.32
N ALA A 62 -7.46 12.15 10.82
CA ALA A 62 -6.79 10.85 10.90
C ALA A 62 -6.50 10.48 12.36
N ASP A 63 -6.02 11.43 13.18
CA ASP A 63 -5.75 11.22 14.60
C ASP A 63 -7.03 10.86 15.38
N GLN A 64 -8.16 11.49 15.03
CA GLN A 64 -9.47 11.15 15.61
C GLN A 64 -9.92 9.73 15.23
N ILE A 65 -9.69 9.30 13.98
CA ILE A 65 -10.01 7.94 13.54
C ILE A 65 -9.14 6.93 14.28
N LEU A 66 -7.83 7.16 14.39
CA LEU A 66 -6.93 6.30 15.15
C LEU A 66 -7.36 6.22 16.62
N LYS A 67 -7.81 7.33 17.21
CA LYS A 67 -8.32 7.35 18.58
C LYS A 67 -9.59 6.50 18.75
N GLN A 68 -10.52 6.56 17.80
CA GLN A 68 -11.73 5.72 17.83
C GLN A 68 -11.39 4.22 17.79
N PHE A 69 -10.37 3.83 17.01
CA PHE A 69 -9.87 2.46 17.00
C PHE A 69 -9.29 2.07 18.36
N GLU A 70 -8.48 2.92 18.98
CA GLU A 70 -7.94 2.65 20.32
C GLU A 70 -9.05 2.50 21.38
N ASP A 71 -10.11 3.31 21.29
CA ASP A 71 -11.23 3.28 22.25
C ASP A 71 -12.04 1.97 22.16
N ILE A 72 -12.02 1.28 21.01
CA ILE A 72 -12.54 -0.09 20.86
C ILE A 72 -11.45 -1.16 21.02
N SER A 73 -10.33 -0.80 21.65
CA SER A 73 -9.19 -1.68 21.96
C SER A 73 -8.42 -2.22 20.74
N VAL A 74 -8.49 -1.55 19.59
CA VAL A 74 -7.62 -1.83 18.44
C VAL A 74 -6.31 -1.07 18.61
N ASN A 75 -5.23 -1.81 18.90
CA ASN A 75 -3.89 -1.25 18.99
C ASN A 75 -3.21 -1.23 17.60
N TYR A 76 -3.25 -0.07 16.92
CA TYR A 76 -2.68 0.06 15.58
C TYR A 76 -1.15 -0.07 15.54
N LEU A 77 -0.44 0.25 16.64
CA LEU A 77 1.02 0.07 16.72
C LEU A 77 1.41 -1.41 16.78
N GLN A 78 0.66 -2.21 17.55
CA GLN A 78 0.82 -3.65 17.57
C GLN A 78 0.50 -4.25 16.19
N LEU A 79 -0.60 -3.81 15.57
CA LEU A 79 -0.98 -4.23 14.23
C LEU A 79 0.10 -3.88 13.19
N ALA A 80 0.67 -2.67 13.24
CA ALA A 80 1.75 -2.26 12.36
C ALA A 80 2.99 -3.17 12.51
N GLY A 81 3.37 -3.49 13.76
CA GLY A 81 4.47 -4.43 14.03
C GLY A 81 4.20 -5.84 13.49
N GLN A 82 2.96 -6.32 13.62
CA GLN A 82 2.54 -7.59 13.05
C GLN A 82 2.61 -7.58 11.52
N LEU A 83 2.04 -6.56 10.87
CA LEU A 83 2.05 -6.42 9.41
C LEU A 83 3.48 -6.34 8.84
N GLN A 84 4.39 -5.66 9.54
CA GLN A 84 5.80 -5.62 9.15
C GLN A 84 6.44 -7.01 9.18
N LYS A 85 6.18 -7.79 10.23
CA LYS A 85 6.71 -9.15 10.37
C LYS A 85 6.14 -10.08 9.29
N GLU A 86 4.82 -10.11 9.14
CA GLU A 86 4.13 -10.93 8.15
C GLU A 86 4.54 -10.56 6.72
N GLY A 87 4.72 -9.26 6.45
CA GLY A 87 5.29 -8.77 5.20
C GLY A 87 6.68 -9.37 4.93
N ALA A 88 7.61 -9.26 5.88
CA ALA A 88 8.95 -9.83 5.72
C ALA A 88 8.92 -11.35 5.46
N GLU A 89 8.06 -12.09 6.18
CA GLU A 89 7.87 -13.53 5.98
C GLU A 89 7.32 -13.85 4.58
N ALA A 90 6.35 -13.08 4.09
CA ALA A 90 5.79 -13.23 2.74
C ALA A 90 6.84 -12.97 1.64
N PHE A 91 7.72 -12.00 1.85
CA PHE A 91 8.84 -11.74 0.93
C PHE A 91 9.84 -12.89 0.93
N ASN A 92 10.24 -13.40 2.09
CA ASN A 92 11.13 -14.57 2.19
C ASN A 92 10.54 -15.79 1.46
N LYS A 93 9.25 -16.08 1.70
CA LYS A 93 8.56 -17.17 1.02
C LYS A 93 8.52 -16.98 -0.50
N SER A 94 8.28 -15.75 -0.96
CA SER A 94 8.27 -15.44 -2.40
C SER A 94 9.64 -15.63 -3.03
N TRP A 95 10.71 -15.29 -2.30
CA TRP A 95 12.09 -15.52 -2.72
C TRP A 95 12.42 -17.02 -2.82
N ASP A 96 12.08 -17.81 -1.79
CA ASP A 96 12.30 -19.26 -1.80
C ASP A 96 11.58 -19.93 -2.97
N ASN A 97 10.33 -19.50 -3.24
CA ASN A 97 9.57 -19.98 -4.40
C ASN A 97 10.27 -19.68 -5.72
N LEU A 98 10.84 -18.48 -5.87
CA LEU A 98 11.60 -18.08 -7.07
C LEU A 98 12.83 -18.98 -7.25
N ILE A 99 13.63 -19.18 -6.20
CA ILE A 99 14.85 -20.01 -6.26
C ILE A 99 14.50 -21.47 -6.57
N ASN A 100 13.45 -22.02 -5.96
CA ASN A 100 12.98 -23.37 -6.25
C ASN A 100 12.54 -23.51 -7.71
N SER A 101 11.81 -22.53 -8.24
CA SER A 101 11.36 -22.52 -9.64
C SER A 101 12.55 -22.57 -10.62
N ILE A 102 13.61 -21.79 -10.33
CA ILE A 102 14.86 -21.80 -11.12
C ILE A 102 15.54 -23.17 -11.05
N ALA A 103 15.65 -23.77 -9.85
CA ALA A 103 16.25 -25.09 -9.66
C ALA A 103 15.48 -26.19 -10.41
N THR A 104 14.15 -26.19 -10.33
CA THR A 104 13.29 -27.10 -11.09
C THR A 104 13.53 -26.97 -12.59
N LYS A 105 13.56 -25.73 -13.11
CA LYS A 105 13.78 -25.52 -14.54
C LYS A 105 15.15 -26.00 -14.99
N ARG A 106 16.20 -25.76 -14.18
CA ARG A 106 17.56 -26.24 -14.46
C ARG A 106 17.64 -27.76 -14.55
N ASN A 107 16.92 -28.50 -13.71
CA ASN A 107 16.92 -29.96 -13.73
C ASN A 107 16.15 -30.58 -14.91
N GLN A 108 15.38 -29.77 -15.63
CA GLN A 108 14.62 -30.18 -16.84
C GLN A 108 15.35 -29.87 -18.14
N LEU A 109 16.52 -29.23 -18.07
CA LEU A 109 17.42 -28.94 -19.19
C LEU A 109 18.59 -29.92 -19.17
#